data_AF-A0A7S4LHJ2-F1
#
_entry.id   AF-A0A7S4LHJ2-F1
#
_cell.length_a   1.000
_cell.length_b   1.000
_cell.length_c   1.000
_cell.angle_alpha   90.00
_cell.angle_beta   90.00
_cell.angle_gamma   90.00
#
_symmetry.space_group_name_H-M   'P 1'
#
loop_
_entity.id
_entity.type
_entity.pdbx_description
1 polymer ?
#
loop_
_entity_poly.entity_id
_entity_poly.type
_entity_poly.pdbx_seq_one_letter_code
_entity_poly.pdbx_strand_id
1 'polypeptide(L)'
;MENMQGKKLHILRSWGVDVTKVVNGRPQVFGLSMENMKQGTATVAYFAELEVDVVRVVNKHPQVFGYSVEKMKGTVAYLEDLGVNLAKVVNGLPQVFELRMENLVRGRLHILRSWELMWPKQ
;
A
#
# COMPACT_ATOMS: atom_id res chain seq x y z
N MET A 1 15.44 -29.53 -1.68
CA MET A 1 15.81 -28.12 -1.93
C MET A 1 14.57 -27.35 -2.35
N GLU A 2 14.20 -26.28 -1.65
CA GLU A 2 13.04 -25.47 -2.02
C GLU A 2 13.40 -24.49 -3.16
N ASN A 3 12.62 -24.51 -4.24
CA ASN A 3 12.82 -23.62 -5.38
C ASN A 3 12.38 -22.17 -5.05
N MET A 4 12.70 -21.22 -5.93
CA MET A 4 12.41 -19.80 -5.70
C MET A 4 10.91 -19.51 -5.50
N GLN A 5 10.03 -20.23 -6.20
CA GLN A 5 8.59 -20.05 -6.06
C GLN A 5 8.11 -20.55 -4.69
N GLY A 6 8.61 -21.69 -4.20
CA GLY A 6 8.33 -22.18 -2.85
C GLY A 6 8.65 -21.14 -1.77
N LYS A 7 9.84 -20.52 -1.86
CA LYS A 7 10.25 -19.45 -0.94
C LYS A 7 9.29 -18.25 -0.96
N LYS A 8 8.78 -17.86 -2.13
CA LYS A 8 7.76 -16.79 -2.24
C LYS A 8 6.46 -17.18 -1.55
N LEU A 9 6.02 -18.43 -1.72
CA LEU A 9 4.81 -18.93 -1.05
C LEU A 9 4.97 -18.92 0.47
N HIS A 10 6.15 -19.28 0.99
CA HIS A 10 6.44 -19.23 2.42
C HIS A 10 6.33 -17.80 2.98
N ILE A 11 6.87 -16.81 2.26
CA ILE A 11 6.75 -15.38 2.63
C ILE A 11 5.29 -14.92 2.59
N LEU A 12 4.52 -15.30 1.56
CA LEU A 12 3.10 -14.92 1.49
C LEU A 12 2.29 -15.49 2.67
N ARG A 13 2.63 -16.70 3.15
CA ARG A 13 2.03 -17.25 4.38
C ARG A 13 2.38 -16.45 5.62
N SER A 14 3.63 -15.97 5.73
CA SER A 14 4.04 -15.16 6.90
C SER A 14 3.34 -13.80 6.94
N TRP A 15 2.84 -13.31 5.81
CA TRP A 15 1.98 -12.12 5.72
C TRP A 15 0.51 -12.40 6.06
N GLY A 16 0.15 -13.64 6.43
CA GLY A 16 -1.22 -14.03 6.75
C GLY A 16 -2.12 -14.19 5.52
N VAL A 17 -1.55 -14.26 4.32
CA VAL A 17 -2.31 -14.34 3.07
C VAL A 17 -2.63 -15.79 2.71
N ASP A 18 -3.87 -16.05 2.31
CA ASP A 18 -4.27 -17.35 1.74
C ASP A 18 -3.63 -17.54 0.37
N VAL A 19 -2.54 -18.30 0.38
CA VAL A 19 -1.74 -18.60 -0.81
C VAL A 19 -2.58 -19.23 -1.92
N THR A 20 -3.54 -20.10 -1.60
CA THR A 20 -4.39 -20.77 -2.58
C THR A 20 -5.23 -19.76 -3.36
N LYS A 21 -5.78 -18.76 -2.65
CA LYS A 21 -6.53 -17.66 -3.28
C LYS A 21 -5.64 -16.74 -4.09
N VAL A 22 -4.42 -16.48 -3.63
CA VAL A 22 -3.45 -15.64 -4.35
C VAL A 22 -2.98 -16.30 -5.64
N VAL A 23 -2.61 -17.58 -5.60
CA VAL A 23 -2.16 -18.31 -6.79
C VAL A 23 -3.24 -18.34 -7.86
N ASN A 24 -4.49 -18.61 -7.47
CA ASN A 24 -5.59 -18.77 -8.42
C ASN A 24 -6.19 -17.42 -8.87
N GLY A 25 -6.26 -16.44 -7.99
CA GLY A 25 -6.90 -15.16 -8.29
C GLY A 25 -5.95 -14.08 -8.81
N ARG A 26 -4.65 -14.20 -8.51
CA ARG A 26 -3.68 -13.09 -8.65
C ARG A 26 -2.27 -13.57 -8.99
N PRO A 27 -2.02 -14.16 -10.15
CA PRO A 27 -0.70 -14.64 -10.52
C PRO A 27 0.38 -13.55 -10.53
N GLN A 28 0.01 -12.25 -10.60
CA GLN A 28 0.97 -11.14 -10.58
C GLN A 28 1.88 -11.09 -9.34
N VAL A 29 1.51 -11.70 -8.21
CA VAL A 29 2.37 -11.73 -7.01
C VAL A 29 3.66 -12.52 -7.26
N PHE A 30 3.63 -13.46 -8.21
CA PHE A 30 4.83 -14.19 -8.64
C PHE A 30 5.79 -13.34 -9.47
N GLY A 31 5.33 -12.21 -10.01
CA GLY A 31 6.17 -11.24 -10.71
C GLY A 31 7.05 -10.40 -9.78
N LEU A 32 6.79 -10.40 -8.46
CA LEU A 32 7.65 -9.72 -7.49
C LEU A 32 9.02 -10.41 -7.43
N SER A 33 10.09 -9.63 -7.44
CA SER A 33 11.45 -10.17 -7.23
C SER A 33 11.58 -10.73 -5.81
N MET A 34 12.53 -11.63 -5.58
CA MET A 34 12.83 -12.11 -4.22
C MET A 34 13.26 -10.98 -3.28
N GLU A 35 13.90 -9.95 -3.83
CA GLU A 35 14.25 -8.74 -3.09
C GLU A 35 13.01 -7.97 -2.66
N ASN A 36 12.06 -7.73 -3.58
CA ASN A 36 10.78 -7.09 -3.25
C ASN A 36 10.00 -7.89 -2.21
N MET A 37 10.01 -9.22 -2.29
CA MET A 37 9.36 -10.08 -1.28
C MET A 37 10.03 -9.96 0.10
N LYS A 38 11.35 -9.83 0.16
CA LYS A 38 12.07 -9.60 1.42
C LYS A 38 11.82 -8.20 1.97
N GLN A 39 11.86 -7.18 1.12
CA GLN A 39 11.52 -5.80 1.51
C GLN A 39 10.07 -5.70 2.00
N GLY A 40 9.18 -6.45 1.37
CA GLY A 40 7.76 -6.51 1.70
C GLY A 40 7.47 -6.94 3.14
N THR A 41 8.34 -7.71 3.80
CA THR A 41 8.14 -8.08 5.21
C THR A 41 8.18 -6.84 6.13
N ALA A 42 9.06 -5.89 5.84
CA ALA A 42 9.10 -4.61 6.56
C ALA A 42 7.86 -3.76 6.26
N THR A 43 7.39 -3.76 5.02
CA THR A 43 6.15 -3.08 4.62
C THR A 43 4.93 -3.67 5.32
N VAL A 44 4.87 -4.99 5.49
CA VAL A 44 3.79 -5.66 6.23
C VAL A 44 3.80 -5.29 7.71
N ALA A 45 4.97 -5.25 8.35
CA ALA A 45 5.09 -4.78 9.73
C ALA A 45 4.62 -3.32 9.87
N TYR A 46 5.06 -2.45 8.97
CA TYR A 46 4.63 -1.05 8.93
C TYR A 46 3.12 -0.90 8.70
N PHE A 47 2.53 -1.70 7.81
CA PHE A 47 1.09 -1.71 7.60
C PHE A 47 0.31 -2.19 8.83
N ALA A 48 0.84 -3.13 9.61
CA ALA A 48 0.23 -3.54 10.86
C ALA A 48 0.18 -2.38 11.88
N GLU A 49 1.25 -1.58 11.97
CA GLU A 49 1.29 -0.37 12.82
C GLU A 49 0.23 0.67 12.41
N LEU A 50 -0.11 0.72 11.12
CA LEU A 50 -1.12 1.63 10.55
C LEU A 50 -2.53 1.04 10.47
N GLU A 51 -2.76 -0.13 11.07
CA GLU A 51 -4.03 -0.88 11.02
C GLU A 51 -4.53 -1.16 9.58
N VAL A 52 -3.59 -1.30 8.64
CA VAL A 52 -3.86 -1.58 7.22
C VAL A 52 -4.12 -3.08 7.04
N ASP A 53 -5.13 -3.42 6.23
CA ASP A 53 -5.45 -4.79 5.88
C ASP A 53 -4.50 -5.27 4.77
N VAL A 54 -3.40 -5.90 5.20
CA VAL A 54 -2.36 -6.44 4.33
C VAL A 54 -2.93 -7.40 3.29
N VAL A 55 -3.88 -8.26 3.68
CA VAL A 55 -4.49 -9.23 2.76
C VAL A 55 -5.22 -8.48 1.64
N ARG A 56 -6.02 -7.47 1.98
CA ARG A 56 -6.70 -6.62 1.00
C ARG A 56 -5.74 -5.84 0.11
N VAL A 57 -4.61 -5.38 0.66
CA VAL A 57 -3.60 -4.63 -0.09
C VAL A 57 -2.82 -5.53 -1.07
N VAL A 58 -2.31 -6.69 -0.64
CA VAL A 58 -1.71 -7.73 -1.51
C VAL A 58 -2.63 -8.08 -2.66
N ASN A 59 -3.91 -8.15 -2.34
CA ASN A 59 -4.95 -8.46 -3.28
C ASN A 59 -5.15 -7.34 -4.33
N LYS A 60 -5.15 -6.08 -3.93
CA LYS A 60 -5.34 -5.00 -4.90
C LYS A 60 -4.08 -4.66 -5.68
N HIS A 61 -2.94 -4.62 -5.00
CA HIS A 61 -1.72 -4.00 -5.54
C HIS A 61 -0.46 -4.63 -4.93
N PRO A 62 -0.10 -5.87 -5.30
CA PRO A 62 1.05 -6.56 -4.72
C PRO A 62 2.38 -5.86 -4.98
N GLN A 63 2.47 -4.98 -5.98
CA GLN A 63 3.66 -4.18 -6.26
C GLN A 63 4.01 -3.23 -5.10
N VAL A 64 3.05 -2.90 -4.23
CA VAL A 64 3.29 -2.06 -3.05
C VAL A 64 4.40 -2.61 -2.14
N PHE A 65 4.60 -3.93 -2.12
CA PHE A 65 5.64 -4.59 -1.32
C PHE A 65 7.05 -4.42 -1.88
N GLY A 66 7.19 -3.89 -3.11
CA GLY A 66 8.49 -3.50 -3.68
C GLY A 66 8.96 -2.11 -3.25
N TYR A 67 8.12 -1.31 -2.58
CA TYR A 67 8.52 0.00 -2.09
C TYR A 67 9.15 -0.12 -0.69
N SER A 68 10.18 0.68 -0.44
CA SER A 68 10.78 0.77 0.89
C SER A 68 9.88 1.58 1.83
N VAL A 69 9.83 1.18 3.11
CA VAL A 69 9.08 1.89 4.16
C VAL A 69 9.50 3.35 4.23
N GLU A 70 10.79 3.66 4.07
CA GLU A 70 11.30 5.04 4.05
C GLU A 70 10.66 5.91 2.96
N LYS A 71 10.38 5.34 1.78
CA LYS A 71 9.68 6.08 0.72
C LYS A 71 8.19 6.31 1.05
N MET A 72 7.58 5.42 1.85
CA MET A 72 6.18 5.53 2.24
C MET A 72 5.93 6.56 3.35
N LYS A 73 6.90 6.75 4.26
CA LYS A 73 6.77 7.65 5.41
C LYS A 73 6.37 9.08 5.05
N GLY A 74 6.93 9.64 3.97
CA GLY A 74 6.57 11.00 3.52
C GLY A 74 5.09 11.12 3.13
N THR A 75 4.57 10.13 2.42
CA THR A 75 3.14 10.09 2.06
C THR A 75 2.26 9.83 3.28
N VAL A 76 2.67 8.98 4.22
CA VAL A 76 1.92 8.74 5.48
C VAL A 76 1.83 10.02 6.30
N ALA A 77 2.96 10.69 6.58
CA ALA A 77 3.00 11.94 7.32
C ALA A 77 2.11 13.02 6.68
N TYR A 78 2.09 13.09 5.35
CA TYR A 78 1.20 14.00 4.65
C TYR A 78 -0.29 13.65 4.83
N LEU A 79 -0.65 12.37 4.77
CA LEU A 79 -2.04 11.94 5.01
C LEU A 79 -2.46 12.14 6.48
N GLU A 80 -1.54 11.99 7.43
CA GLU A 80 -1.78 12.31 8.85
C GLU A 80 -2.03 13.81 9.06
N ASP A 81 -1.24 14.68 8.43
CA ASP A 81 -1.44 16.15 8.46
C ASP A 81 -2.80 16.58 7.89
N LEU A 82 -3.33 15.80 6.94
CA LEU A 82 -4.68 16.00 6.42
C LEU A 82 -5.80 15.48 7.34
N GLY A 83 -5.46 14.78 8.42
CA GLY A 83 -6.43 14.19 9.34
C GLY A 83 -7.27 13.06 8.73
N VAL A 84 -6.81 12.42 7.65
CA VAL A 84 -7.54 11.31 7.02
C VAL A 84 -7.24 9.97 7.69
N ASN A 85 -8.20 9.06 7.66
CA ASN A 85 -7.98 7.70 8.14
C ASN A 85 -7.03 6.94 7.18
N LEU A 86 -5.77 6.76 7.61
CA LEU A 86 -4.72 6.09 6.84
C LEU A 86 -5.13 4.71 6.36
N ALA A 87 -5.59 3.86 7.27
CA ALA A 87 -6.01 2.49 6.96
C ALA A 87 -7.05 2.48 5.83
N LYS A 88 -8.06 3.33 5.91
CA LYS A 88 -9.12 3.45 4.90
C LYS A 88 -8.56 3.89 3.54
N VAL A 89 -7.66 4.88 3.52
CA VAL A 89 -7.02 5.36 2.28
C VAL A 89 -6.17 4.26 1.66
N VAL A 90 -5.28 3.63 2.41
CA VAL A 90 -4.36 2.61 1.91
C VAL A 90 -5.10 1.34 1.48
N ASN A 91 -6.09 0.88 2.25
CA ASN A 91 -6.95 -0.26 1.88
C ASN A 91 -7.81 0.01 0.62
N GLY A 92 -8.15 1.28 0.40
CA GLY A 92 -8.88 1.76 -0.76
C GLY A 92 -7.98 1.84 -2.00
N LEU A 93 -6.82 2.47 -1.82
CA LEU A 93 -5.91 2.93 -2.86
C LEU A 93 -4.44 2.70 -2.43
N PRO A 94 -3.92 1.46 -2.48
CA PRO A 94 -2.53 1.20 -2.10
C PRO A 94 -1.52 1.88 -3.02
N GLN A 95 -1.96 2.28 -4.22
CA GLN A 95 -1.18 3.04 -5.20
C GLN A 95 -0.78 4.45 -4.72
N VAL A 96 -1.32 4.90 -3.58
CA VAL A 96 -0.96 6.17 -2.95
C VAL A 96 0.56 6.30 -2.74
N PHE A 97 1.29 5.18 -2.64
CA PHE A 97 2.74 5.15 -2.46
C PHE A 97 3.58 5.19 -3.75
N GLU A 98 3.00 5.01 -4.94
CA GLU A 98 3.80 4.82 -6.18
C GLU A 98 4.30 6.13 -6.80
N LEU A 99 3.48 7.18 -6.81
CA LEU A 99 3.64 8.27 -7.77
C LEU A 99 3.95 9.62 -7.13
N ARG A 100 4.46 9.66 -5.89
CA ARG A 100 4.28 10.87 -5.06
C ARG A 100 2.83 11.35 -5.20
N MET A 101 1.87 10.43 -4.99
CA MET A 101 0.44 10.79 -5.06
C MET A 101 0.13 11.88 -4.05
N GLU A 102 0.98 12.11 -3.04
CA GLU A 102 1.02 13.34 -2.26
C GLU A 102 0.90 14.61 -3.13
N ASN A 103 1.58 14.72 -4.28
CA ASN A 103 1.47 15.88 -5.16
C ASN A 103 0.11 15.97 -5.87
N LEU A 104 -0.45 14.83 -6.30
CA LEU A 104 -1.79 14.77 -6.91
C LEU A 104 -2.89 15.02 -5.87
N VAL A 105 -2.74 14.48 -4.67
CA VAL A 105 -3.65 14.69 -3.54
C VAL A 105 -3.52 16.13 -3.04
N ARG A 106 -2.32 16.70 -2.96
CA ARG A 106 -2.07 18.14 -2.70
C ARG A 106 -2.77 18.99 -3.75
N GLY A 107 -2.58 18.69 -5.04
CA GLY A 107 -3.23 19.44 -6.12
C GLY A 107 -4.76 19.39 -6.06
N ARG A 108 -5.34 18.19 -5.87
CA ARG A 108 -6.79 18.03 -5.76
C ARG A 108 -7.36 18.68 -4.50
N LEU A 109 -6.69 18.52 -3.35
CA LEU A 109 -7.13 19.14 -2.11
C LEU A 109 -6.94 20.65 -2.12
N HIS A 110 -5.88 21.16 -2.75
CA HIS A 110 -5.71 22.59 -2.96
C HIS A 110 -6.89 23.15 -3.74
N ILE A 111 -7.28 22.51 -4.85
CA ILE A 111 -8.47 22.90 -5.63
C ILE A 111 -9.75 22.84 -4.77
N LEU A 112 -9.94 21.78 -3.99
CA LEU A 112 -11.12 21.62 -3.14
C LEU A 112 -11.19 22.69 -2.02
N ARG A 113 -10.07 22.98 -1.34
CA ARG A 113 -9.99 24.05 -0.34
C ARG A 113 -10.20 25.43 -0.98
N SER A 114 -9.61 25.67 -2.15
CA SER A 114 -9.86 26.90 -2.91
C SER A 114 -11.34 27.04 -3.26
N TRP A 115 -12.00 25.95 -3.64
CA TRP A 115 -13.44 25.93 -3.91
C TRP A 115 -14.28 26.23 -2.66
N GLU A 116 -13.96 25.64 -1.52
CA GLU A 116 -14.63 25.92 -0.24
C GLU A 116 -14.46 27.39 0.19
N LEU A 117 -13.31 28.00 -0.05
CA LEU A 117 -13.06 29.42 0.20
C LEU A 117 -13.82 30.33 -0.79
N MET A 118 -13.93 29.93 -2.05
CA MET A 118 -14.63 30.70 -3.09
C MET A 118 -16.16 30.68 -2.93
N TRP A 119 -16.72 29.62 -2.35
CA TRP A 119 -18.16 29.52 -2.13
C TRP A 119 -18.49 28.94 -0.75
N PRO A 120 -18.43 29.76 0.31
CA PRO A 120 -18.86 29.34 1.64
C PRO A 120 -20.34 28.95 1.59
N LYS A 121 -20.68 27.74 2.03
CA LYS A 121 -22.09 27.34 2.14
C LYS A 121 -22.79 28.27 3.15
N GLN A 122 -23.85 28.94 2.69
CA GLN A 122 -24.79 29.70 3.53
C GLN A 122 -25.52 28.79 4.49
#